data_AF-A0A6P7TQT2-F1
#
_entry.id   AF-A0A6P7TQT2-F1
#
_cell.length_a   1.000
_cell.length_b   1.000
_cell.length_c   1.000
_cell.angle_alpha   90.00
_cell.angle_beta   90.00
_cell.angle_gamma   90.00
#
_symmetry.space_group_name_H-M   'P 1'
#
loop_
_entity.id
_entity.type
_entity.pdbx_description
1 polymer ?
#
loop_
_entity_poly.entity_id
_entity_poly.type
_entity_poly.pdbx_seq_one_letter_code
_entity_poly.pdbx_strand_id
1 'polypeptide(L)'
;VSADIKWFNFLFYSNTIDRVVEDLIQDAMSKGEFHNLSGAGKPIVYQNASTTLDPHTHRLNQVLINNGYSPEWITMMKEIREHVALLRHNIAMHYAQGLNNLSTHAVEKFQTGIRDINLKIDRYNMIVPILRKQMVHYDCGKELSTIRAKPHHYIKPELDQISAKVLDEKDALHSDPINWSQVWKDIKAVFK
;
A
#
# COMPACT_ATOMS: atom_id res chain seq x y z
N VAL A 1 -19.72 5.62 26.20
CA VAL A 1 -18.50 5.79 27.03
C VAL A 1 -17.20 5.57 26.25
N SER A 2 -16.92 4.39 25.68
CA SER A 2 -15.64 4.15 24.93
C SER A 2 -15.52 4.94 23.61
N ALA A 3 -16.64 5.13 22.89
CA ALA A 3 -16.66 5.95 21.67
C ALA A 3 -16.48 7.45 21.97
N ASP A 4 -17.09 7.94 23.05
CA ASP A 4 -17.05 9.36 23.44
C ASP A 4 -15.64 9.81 23.83
N ILE A 5 -14.86 8.94 24.49
CA ILE A 5 -13.47 9.24 24.86
C ILE A 5 -12.56 9.29 23.63
N LYS A 6 -12.79 8.42 22.63
CA LYS A 6 -12.05 8.45 21.36
C LYS A 6 -12.35 9.71 20.56
N TRP A 7 -13.63 10.10 20.47
CA TRP A 7 -14.05 11.33 19.82
C TRP A 7 -13.54 12.58 20.55
N PHE A 8 -13.58 12.59 21.87
CA PHE A 8 -13.06 13.69 22.68
C PHE A 8 -11.54 13.85 22.50
N ASN A 9 -10.79 12.74 22.56
CA ASN A 9 -9.34 12.78 22.30
C ASN A 9 -9.04 13.23 20.87
N PHE A 10 -9.74 12.72 19.85
CA PHE A 10 -9.56 13.16 18.47
C PHE A 10 -9.82 14.68 18.30
N LEU A 11 -10.91 15.18 18.89
CA LEU A 11 -11.24 16.61 18.86
C LEU A 11 -10.19 17.45 19.61
N PHE A 12 -9.68 16.94 20.73
CA PHE A 12 -8.65 17.59 21.53
C PHE A 12 -7.30 17.64 20.81
N TYR A 13 -6.87 16.53 20.18
CA TYR A 13 -5.64 16.44 19.39
C TYR A 13 -5.69 17.34 18.14
N SER A 14 -6.83 17.40 17.44
CA SER A 14 -7.00 18.35 16.32
C SER A 14 -6.84 19.79 16.80
N ASN A 15 -7.58 20.18 17.85
CA ASN A 15 -7.51 21.54 18.39
C ASN A 15 -6.11 21.92 18.92
N THR A 16 -5.34 20.97 19.44
CA THR A 16 -3.97 21.25 19.89
C THR A 16 -3.01 21.40 18.71
N ILE A 17 -3.10 20.55 17.69
CA ILE A 17 -2.29 20.69 16.47
C ILE A 17 -2.62 22.01 15.77
N ASP A 18 -3.91 22.33 15.61
CA ASP A 18 -4.35 23.56 14.95
C ASP A 18 -3.80 24.81 15.67
N ARG A 19 -3.79 24.83 17.01
CA ARG A 19 -3.17 25.91 17.79
C ARG A 19 -1.66 25.98 17.65
N VAL A 20 -0.97 24.84 17.67
CA VAL A 20 0.48 24.81 17.50
C VAL A 20 0.88 25.32 16.11
N VAL A 21 0.13 24.94 15.07
CA VAL A 21 0.34 25.42 13.71
C VAL A 21 0.08 26.93 13.62
N GLU A 22 -0.99 27.43 14.24
CA GLU A 22 -1.30 28.87 14.28
C GLU A 22 -0.19 29.66 14.99
N ASP A 23 0.29 29.19 16.15
CA ASP A 23 1.38 29.83 16.90
C ASP A 23 2.68 29.88 16.08
N LEU A 24 2.99 28.80 15.34
CA LEU A 24 4.13 28.74 14.41
C LEU A 24 4.00 29.75 13.27
N ILE A 25 2.80 29.87 12.69
CA ILE A 25 2.53 30.83 11.61
C ILE A 25 2.66 32.27 12.12
N GLN A 26 2.10 32.57 13.30
CA GLN A 26 2.20 33.90 13.93
C GLN A 26 3.63 34.25 14.30
N ASP A 27 4.40 33.32 14.85
CA ASP A 27 5.81 33.50 15.18
C ASP A 27 6.64 33.78 13.91
N ALA A 28 6.44 33.01 12.83
CA ALA A 28 7.08 33.23 11.53
C ALA A 28 6.67 34.57 10.88
N MET A 29 5.42 35.01 11.04
CA MET A 29 4.96 36.34 10.62
C MET A 29 5.64 37.46 11.41
N SER A 30 5.78 37.30 12.72
CA SER A 30 6.42 38.28 13.62
C SER A 30 7.92 38.45 13.33
N LYS A 31 8.60 37.34 13.00
CA LYS A 31 10.02 37.31 12.57
C LYS A 31 10.24 37.88 11.18
N GLY A 32 9.16 38.14 10.44
CA GLY A 32 9.23 38.66 9.08
C GLY A 32 9.74 37.64 8.07
N GLU A 33 9.68 36.33 8.35
CA GLU A 33 10.16 35.28 7.43
C GLU A 33 9.38 35.26 6.09
N PHE A 34 8.20 35.88 6.06
CA PHE A 34 7.40 36.08 4.84
C PHE A 34 7.72 37.37 4.07
N HIS A 35 8.63 38.22 4.58
CA HIS A 35 9.04 39.44 3.88
C HIS A 35 10.12 39.12 2.84
N ASN A 36 10.00 39.70 1.64
CA ASN A 36 10.92 39.47 0.51
C ASN A 36 10.94 38.02 -0.04
N LEU A 37 9.83 37.30 0.06
CA LEU A 37 9.65 36.03 -0.66
C LEU A 37 9.80 36.25 -2.17
N SER A 38 10.52 35.34 -2.84
CA SER A 38 10.70 35.39 -4.29
C SER A 38 9.34 35.33 -4.99
N GLY A 39 8.95 36.42 -5.66
CA GLY A 39 7.67 36.52 -6.36
C GLY A 39 6.57 37.29 -5.62
N ALA A 40 6.86 37.87 -4.44
CA ALA A 40 5.93 38.78 -3.76
C ALA A 40 5.48 39.93 -4.68
N GLY A 41 4.16 40.16 -4.75
CA GLY A 41 3.56 41.21 -5.58
C GLY A 41 3.53 40.93 -7.09
N LYS A 42 4.10 39.81 -7.57
CA LYS A 42 4.02 39.41 -8.98
C LYS A 42 2.76 38.58 -9.24
N PRO A 43 2.12 38.74 -10.43
CA PRO A 43 1.03 37.86 -10.82
C PRO A 43 1.49 36.40 -10.77
N ILE A 44 0.62 35.52 -10.27
CA ILE A 44 0.97 34.11 -10.14
C ILE A 44 1.08 33.50 -11.54
N VAL A 45 2.27 32.99 -11.88
CA VAL A 45 2.52 32.34 -13.17
C VAL A 45 2.13 30.86 -13.05
N TYR A 46 1.00 30.48 -13.66
CA TYR A 46 0.59 29.09 -13.75
C TYR A 46 1.38 28.37 -14.84
N GLN A 47 2.60 27.92 -14.52
CA GLN A 47 3.35 27.01 -15.38
C GLN A 47 2.57 25.69 -15.43
N ASN A 48 2.07 25.31 -16.60
CA ASN A 48 1.25 24.11 -16.84
C ASN A 48 -0.21 24.15 -16.35
N ALA A 49 -0.92 25.27 -16.51
CA ALA A 49 -2.38 25.22 -16.51
C ALA A 49 -2.85 24.37 -17.70
N SER A 50 -3.04 23.06 -17.51
CA SER A 50 -3.84 22.30 -18.46
C SER A 50 -5.18 23.01 -18.57
N THR A 51 -5.60 23.37 -19.78
CA THR A 51 -6.79 24.21 -20.06
C THR A 51 -8.08 23.72 -19.39
N THR A 52 -8.11 22.45 -18.96
CA THR A 52 -9.27 21.76 -18.37
C THR A 52 -9.23 21.64 -16.85
N LEU A 53 -8.06 21.76 -16.19
CA LEU A 53 -7.97 21.61 -14.74
C LEU A 53 -7.93 22.97 -14.04
N ASP A 54 -8.68 23.07 -12.95
CA ASP A 54 -8.55 24.20 -12.04
C ASP A 54 -7.11 24.31 -11.50
N PRO A 55 -6.55 25.52 -11.39
CA PRO A 55 -5.19 25.69 -10.91
C PRO A 55 -4.94 25.22 -9.47
N HIS A 56 -5.96 25.21 -8.60
CA HIS A 56 -5.83 24.69 -7.24
C HIS A 56 -5.64 23.17 -7.25
N THR A 57 -6.42 22.45 -8.06
CA THR A 57 -6.31 21.00 -8.29
C THR A 57 -4.95 20.62 -8.86
N HIS A 58 -4.45 21.39 -9.83
CA HIS A 58 -3.12 21.16 -10.40
C HIS A 58 -2.02 21.28 -9.35
N ARG A 59 -2.07 22.32 -8.51
CA ARG A 59 -1.10 22.50 -7.41
C ARG A 59 -1.19 21.38 -6.38
N LEU A 60 -2.40 20.96 -6.01
CA LEU A 60 -2.57 19.83 -5.09
C LEU A 60 -1.91 18.58 -5.66
N ASN A 61 -2.17 18.24 -6.92
CA ASN A 61 -1.53 17.11 -7.58
C ASN A 61 0.00 17.26 -7.66
N GLN A 62 0.52 18.46 -7.94
CA GLN A 62 1.96 18.73 -7.91
C GLN A 62 2.56 18.49 -6.53
N VAL A 63 1.93 19.00 -5.46
CA VAL A 63 2.38 18.80 -4.08
C VAL A 63 2.38 17.31 -3.72
N LEU A 64 1.32 16.58 -4.07
CA LEU A 64 1.24 15.14 -3.85
C LEU A 64 2.38 14.39 -4.55
N ILE A 65 2.62 14.69 -5.84
CA ILE A 65 3.71 14.09 -6.62
C ILE A 65 5.08 14.42 -6.00
N ASN A 66 5.30 15.67 -5.61
CA ASN A 66 6.57 16.12 -5.03
C ASN A 66 6.87 15.46 -3.68
N ASN A 67 5.83 15.12 -2.91
CA ASN A 67 5.95 14.37 -1.66
C ASN A 67 5.99 12.84 -1.86
N GLY A 68 6.06 12.36 -3.11
CA GLY A 68 6.08 10.93 -3.42
C GLY A 68 4.75 10.22 -3.19
N TYR A 69 3.65 10.95 -3.04
CA TYR A 69 2.33 10.36 -2.84
C TYR A 69 1.88 9.61 -4.10
N SER A 70 1.50 8.36 -3.90
CA SER A 70 0.98 7.48 -4.96
C SER A 70 -0.49 7.18 -4.70
N PRO A 71 -1.39 7.42 -5.67
CA PRO A 71 -2.78 6.98 -5.57
C PRO A 71 -2.89 5.49 -5.22
N GLU A 72 -3.90 5.15 -4.42
CA GLU A 72 -4.13 3.79 -3.92
C GLU A 72 -4.13 2.73 -5.03
N TRP A 73 -4.80 3.00 -6.15
CA TRP A 73 -4.86 2.07 -7.28
C TRP A 73 -3.48 1.78 -7.89
N ILE A 74 -2.53 2.72 -7.85
CA ILE A 74 -1.15 2.48 -8.33
C ILE A 74 -0.44 1.52 -7.39
N THR A 75 -0.59 1.71 -6.08
CA THR A 75 0.01 0.85 -5.05
C THR A 75 -0.59 -0.56 -5.14
N MET A 76 -1.91 -0.67 -5.22
CA MET A 76 -2.63 -1.95 -5.36
C MET A 76 -2.23 -2.70 -6.64
N MET A 77 -2.03 -1.99 -7.75
CA MET A 77 -1.53 -2.61 -8.99
C MET A 77 -0.13 -3.20 -8.81
N LYS A 78 0.77 -2.53 -8.09
CA LYS A 78 2.11 -3.03 -7.79
C LYS A 78 2.02 -4.29 -6.92
N GLU A 79 1.24 -4.24 -5.85
CA GLU A 79 1.01 -5.39 -4.96
C GLU A 79 0.47 -6.60 -5.73
N ILE A 80 -0.54 -6.42 -6.60
CA ILE A 80 -1.09 -7.53 -7.40
C ILE A 80 0.02 -8.17 -8.25
N ARG A 81 0.87 -7.36 -8.90
CA ARG A 81 1.97 -7.87 -9.75
C ARG A 81 3.02 -8.61 -8.94
N GLU A 82 3.38 -8.10 -7.76
CA GLU A 82 4.33 -8.74 -6.85
C GLU A 82 3.80 -10.06 -6.30
N HIS A 83 2.53 -10.08 -5.85
CA HIS A 83 1.86 -11.30 -5.37
C HIS A 83 1.80 -12.38 -6.45
N VAL A 84 1.43 -12.01 -7.69
CA VAL A 84 1.40 -12.94 -8.83
C VAL A 84 2.80 -13.48 -9.12
N ALA A 85 3.82 -12.62 -9.11
CA ALA A 85 5.20 -13.03 -9.36
C ALA A 85 5.69 -14.03 -8.30
N LEU A 86 5.38 -13.79 -7.03
CA LEU A 86 5.74 -14.66 -5.91
C LEU A 86 5.04 -16.03 -5.99
N LEU A 87 3.74 -16.05 -6.27
CA LEU A 87 2.99 -17.30 -6.45
C LEU A 87 3.52 -18.13 -7.62
N ARG A 88 3.80 -17.48 -8.76
CA ARG A 88 4.38 -18.15 -9.93
C ARG A 88 5.77 -18.70 -9.65
N HIS A 89 6.61 -17.93 -8.96
CA HIS A 89 7.95 -18.34 -8.58
C HIS A 89 7.94 -19.57 -7.66
N ASN A 90 7.10 -19.56 -6.62
CA ASN A 90 7.00 -20.69 -5.68
C ASN A 90 6.61 -21.99 -6.38
N ILE A 91 5.61 -21.96 -7.27
CA ILE A 91 5.22 -23.14 -8.05
C ILE A 91 6.28 -23.53 -9.08
N ALA A 92 6.93 -22.56 -9.73
CA ALA A 92 8.00 -22.83 -10.68
C ALA A 92 9.20 -23.54 -10.02
N MET A 93 9.53 -23.19 -8.77
CA MET A 93 10.57 -23.85 -7.99
C MET A 93 10.24 -25.33 -7.74
N HIS A 94 8.99 -25.65 -7.40
CA HIS A 94 8.57 -27.05 -7.27
C HIS A 94 8.73 -27.83 -8.57
N TYR A 95 8.33 -27.26 -9.71
CA TYR A 95 8.51 -27.92 -11.00
C TYR A 95 9.98 -28.04 -11.41
N ALA A 96 10.82 -27.06 -11.10
CA ALA A 96 12.25 -27.11 -11.41
C ALA A 96 13.02 -28.15 -10.58
N GLN A 97 12.53 -28.47 -9.38
CA GLN A 97 13.07 -29.54 -8.53
C GLN A 97 12.68 -30.95 -9.00
N GLY A 98 11.96 -31.10 -10.13
CA GLY A 98 11.58 -32.39 -10.69
C GLY A 98 10.39 -33.06 -9.98
N LEU A 99 9.69 -32.34 -9.09
CA LEU A 99 8.41 -32.78 -8.54
C LEU A 99 7.34 -32.70 -9.64
N ASN A 100 7.20 -33.79 -10.40
CA ASN A 100 6.13 -33.92 -11.40
C ASN A 100 4.74 -33.86 -10.76
N ASN A 101 4.64 -34.23 -9.47
CA ASN A 101 3.42 -34.13 -8.68
C ASN A 101 3.65 -33.10 -7.57
N LEU A 102 2.98 -31.95 -7.71
CA LEU A 102 2.87 -30.98 -6.63
C LEU A 102 2.19 -31.65 -5.43
N SER A 103 2.66 -31.35 -4.21
CA SER A 103 1.94 -31.71 -3.00
C SER A 103 0.54 -31.08 -3.03
N THR A 104 -0.48 -31.80 -2.58
CA THR A 104 -1.86 -31.29 -2.46
C THR A 104 -1.89 -29.94 -1.74
N HIS A 105 -1.09 -29.82 -0.68
CA HIS A 105 -0.95 -28.58 0.09
C HIS A 105 -0.39 -27.41 -0.74
N ALA A 106 0.57 -27.67 -1.64
CA ALA A 106 1.13 -26.63 -2.50
C ALA A 106 0.10 -26.13 -3.53
N VAL A 107 -0.73 -27.04 -4.06
CA VAL A 107 -1.82 -26.70 -4.98
C VAL A 107 -2.91 -25.88 -4.26
N GLU A 108 -3.31 -26.30 -3.05
CA GLU A 108 -4.30 -25.58 -2.24
C GLU A 108 -3.82 -24.17 -1.86
N LYS A 109 -2.54 -24.05 -1.46
CA LYS A 109 -1.93 -22.74 -1.17
C LYS A 109 -1.92 -21.84 -2.39
N PHE A 110 -1.59 -22.38 -3.57
CA PHE A 110 -1.61 -21.63 -4.81
C PHE A 110 -3.03 -21.19 -5.20
N GLN A 111 -4.00 -22.10 -5.11
CA GLN A 111 -5.41 -21.79 -5.40
C GLN A 111 -5.95 -20.71 -4.46
N THR A 112 -5.62 -20.77 -3.18
CA THR A 112 -5.98 -19.74 -2.20
C THR A 112 -5.33 -18.41 -2.55
N GLY A 113 -4.05 -18.41 -2.93
CA GLY A 113 -3.34 -17.21 -3.37
C GLY A 113 -3.94 -16.56 -4.62
N ILE A 114 -4.34 -17.35 -5.61
CA ILE A 114 -5.03 -16.86 -6.82
C ILE A 114 -6.40 -16.26 -6.46
N ARG A 115 -7.15 -16.88 -5.55
CA ARG A 115 -8.43 -16.34 -5.07
C ARG A 115 -8.24 -14.99 -4.38
N ASP A 116 -7.23 -14.86 -3.51
CA ASP A 116 -6.91 -13.62 -2.81
C ASP A 116 -6.49 -12.52 -3.81
N ILE A 117 -5.74 -12.86 -4.86
CA ILE A 117 -5.40 -11.94 -5.96
C ILE A 117 -6.65 -11.49 -6.72
N ASN A 118 -7.57 -12.40 -7.07
CA ASN A 118 -8.77 -12.05 -7.82
C ASN A 118 -9.66 -11.08 -7.02
N LEU A 119 -9.75 -11.25 -5.69
CA LEU A 119 -10.42 -10.29 -4.81
C LEU A 119 -9.73 -8.92 -4.80
N LYS A 120 -8.38 -8.88 -4.83
CA LYS A 120 -7.65 -7.61 -4.99
C LYS A 120 -7.90 -6.98 -6.36
N ILE A 121 -7.99 -7.78 -7.42
CA ILE A 121 -8.30 -7.31 -8.77
C ILE A 121 -9.70 -6.70 -8.83
N ASP A 122 -10.69 -7.28 -8.15
CA ASP A 122 -12.05 -6.70 -8.08
C ASP A 122 -12.02 -5.31 -7.46
N ARG A 123 -11.35 -5.16 -6.31
CA ARG A 123 -11.19 -3.85 -5.66
C ARG A 123 -10.45 -2.87 -6.57
N TYR A 124 -9.36 -3.31 -7.18
CA TYR A 124 -8.58 -2.50 -8.11
C TYR A 124 -9.44 -2.00 -9.28
N ASN A 125 -10.25 -2.88 -9.87
CA ASN A 125 -11.12 -2.56 -10.99
C ASN A 125 -12.23 -1.57 -10.63
N MET A 126 -12.64 -1.54 -9.35
CA MET A 126 -13.61 -0.57 -8.84
C MET A 126 -13.00 0.82 -8.64
N ILE A 127 -11.73 0.92 -8.28
CA ILE A 127 -11.08 2.20 -7.96
C ILE A 127 -10.28 2.80 -9.13
N VAL A 128 -9.93 2.00 -10.13
CA VAL A 128 -9.11 2.48 -11.24
C VAL A 128 -9.90 3.44 -12.14
N PRO A 129 -9.46 4.70 -12.31
CA PRO A 129 -10.21 5.69 -13.08
C PRO A 129 -10.08 5.49 -14.61
N ILE A 130 -9.29 4.51 -15.06
CA ILE A 130 -8.95 4.29 -16.47
C ILE A 130 -9.38 2.87 -16.88
N LEU A 131 -10.43 2.77 -17.69
CA LEU A 131 -10.99 1.48 -18.14
C LEU A 131 -9.95 0.54 -18.77
N ARG A 132 -9.09 1.05 -19.66
CA ARG A 132 -8.03 0.24 -20.31
C ARG A 132 -6.97 -0.32 -19.35
N LYS A 133 -6.95 0.12 -18.09
CA LYS A 133 -6.04 -0.40 -17.06
C LYS A 133 -6.68 -1.46 -16.17
N GLN A 134 -7.99 -1.72 -16.30
CA GLN A 134 -8.65 -2.79 -15.57
C GLN A 134 -8.00 -4.15 -15.87
N MET A 135 -7.97 -5.01 -14.87
CA MET A 135 -7.32 -6.32 -14.90
C MET A 135 -8.37 -7.43 -14.96
N VAL A 136 -8.01 -8.53 -15.62
CA VAL A 136 -8.85 -9.74 -15.68
C VAL A 136 -8.42 -10.69 -14.58
N HIS A 137 -9.36 -11.48 -14.06
CA HIS A 137 -9.08 -12.54 -13.10
C HIS A 137 -8.13 -13.59 -13.67
N TYR A 138 -7.32 -14.14 -12.78
CA TYR A 138 -6.49 -15.29 -13.07
C TYR A 138 -7.26 -16.58 -12.84
N ASP A 139 -7.12 -17.52 -13.78
CA ASP A 139 -7.62 -18.87 -13.65
C ASP A 139 -6.51 -19.78 -13.13
N CYS A 140 -6.77 -20.46 -12.01
CA CYS A 140 -5.78 -21.31 -11.33
C CYS A 140 -5.25 -22.42 -12.24
N GLY A 141 -6.14 -23.12 -12.97
CA GLY A 141 -5.76 -24.25 -13.82
C GLY A 141 -4.91 -23.82 -15.02
N LYS A 142 -5.32 -22.74 -15.70
CA LYS A 142 -4.54 -22.16 -16.81
C LYS A 142 -3.17 -21.69 -16.34
N GLU A 143 -3.08 -21.03 -15.19
CA GLU A 143 -1.80 -20.57 -14.64
C GLU A 143 -0.87 -21.75 -14.31
N LEU A 144 -1.38 -22.79 -13.63
CA LEU A 144 -0.59 -24.00 -13.34
C LEU A 144 -0.04 -24.66 -14.61
N SER A 145 -0.88 -24.78 -15.65
CA SER A 145 -0.46 -25.37 -16.93
C SER A 145 0.61 -24.53 -17.65
N THR A 146 0.47 -23.19 -17.58
CA THR A 146 1.41 -22.25 -18.20
C THR A 146 2.77 -22.28 -17.51
N ILE A 147 2.77 -22.29 -16.17
CA ILE A 147 3.99 -22.36 -15.37
C ILE A 147 4.68 -23.70 -15.59
N ARG A 148 3.94 -24.80 -15.63
CA ARG A 148 4.47 -26.14 -15.90
C ARG A 148 5.17 -26.23 -17.27
N ALA A 149 4.61 -25.56 -18.29
CA ALA A 149 5.20 -25.56 -19.63
C ALA A 149 6.53 -24.81 -19.69
N LYS A 150 6.71 -23.76 -18.89
CA LYS A 150 7.94 -22.93 -18.88
C LYS A 150 8.38 -22.53 -17.47
N PRO A 151 8.83 -23.47 -16.61
CA PRO A 151 9.14 -23.17 -15.21
C PRO A 151 10.26 -22.14 -15.05
N HIS A 152 11.35 -22.28 -15.80
CA HIS A 152 12.52 -21.41 -15.71
C HIS A 152 12.24 -19.92 -15.99
N HIS A 153 11.19 -19.60 -16.75
CA HIS A 153 10.81 -18.20 -17.03
C HIS A 153 10.27 -17.48 -15.79
N TYR A 154 9.68 -18.22 -14.84
CA TYR A 154 9.03 -17.68 -13.66
C TYR A 154 9.90 -17.73 -12.41
N ILE A 155 11.08 -18.35 -12.48
CA ILE A 155 12.03 -18.39 -11.38
C ILE A 155 12.75 -17.05 -11.32
N LYS A 156 12.55 -16.31 -10.22
CA LYS A 156 13.22 -15.05 -9.96
C LYS A 156 13.98 -15.17 -8.64
N PRO A 157 15.33 -15.23 -8.65
CA PRO A 157 16.12 -15.44 -7.44
C PRO A 157 15.98 -14.30 -6.41
N GLU A 158 15.56 -13.11 -6.86
CA GLU A 158 15.25 -11.97 -6.00
C GLU A 158 14.05 -12.22 -5.06
N LEU A 159 13.16 -13.14 -5.43
CA LEU A 159 11.94 -13.44 -4.67
C LEU A 159 12.12 -14.52 -3.60
N ASP A 160 13.26 -15.22 -3.59
CA ASP A 160 13.56 -16.27 -2.60
C ASP A 160 13.57 -15.69 -1.16
N GLN A 161 14.11 -14.48 -0.98
CA GLN A 161 14.17 -13.78 0.31
C GLN A 161 12.82 -13.25 0.78
N ILE A 162 11.90 -12.95 -0.15
CA ILE A 162 10.57 -12.40 0.13
C ILE A 162 9.60 -13.54 0.45
N SER A 163 9.72 -14.68 -0.25
CA SER A 163 8.89 -15.86 0.00
C SER A 163 9.07 -16.37 1.44
N ALA A 164 10.30 -16.40 1.96
CA ALA A 164 10.59 -16.77 3.35
C ALA A 164 9.93 -15.83 4.38
N LYS A 165 9.95 -14.51 4.16
CA LYS A 165 9.35 -13.53 5.08
C LYS A 165 7.82 -13.54 5.06
N VAL A 166 7.21 -13.69 3.88
CA VAL A 166 5.75 -13.72 3.72
C VAL A 166 5.14 -15.03 4.26
N LEU A 167 5.90 -16.12 4.23
CA LEU A 167 5.54 -17.38 4.91
C LEU A 167 5.52 -17.21 6.44
N ASP A 168 6.57 -16.61 7.01
CA ASP A 168 6.65 -16.37 8.47
C ASP A 168 5.54 -15.43 8.99
N GLU A 169 5.21 -14.36 8.28
CA GLU A 169 4.18 -13.41 8.72
C GLU A 169 2.75 -13.99 8.66
N LYS A 170 2.46 -14.90 7.72
CA LYS A 170 1.12 -15.50 7.60
C LYS A 170 0.90 -16.64 8.61
N ASP A 171 1.97 -17.37 8.97
CA ASP A 171 1.92 -18.43 9.99
C ASP A 171 1.92 -17.84 11.42
N ALA A 172 2.59 -16.69 11.63
CA ALA A 172 2.54 -15.95 12.89
C ALA A 172 1.15 -15.33 13.19
N LEU A 173 0.36 -14.99 12.17
CA LEU A 173 -0.94 -14.34 12.36
C LEU A 173 -2.07 -15.30 12.81
N HIS A 174 -1.85 -16.62 12.73
CA HIS A 174 -2.87 -17.63 13.06
C HIS A 174 -2.50 -18.60 14.20
N SER A 175 -1.30 -18.54 14.79
CA SER A 175 -0.91 -19.49 15.84
C SER A 175 -1.15 -19.02 17.27
N ASP A 176 -1.08 -17.71 17.57
CA ASP A 176 -1.10 -17.26 18.95
C ASP A 176 -2.33 -16.37 19.25
N PRO A 177 -3.25 -16.78 20.14
CA PRO A 177 -4.30 -15.89 20.61
C PRO A 177 -3.64 -14.70 21.32
N ILE A 178 -3.84 -13.51 20.77
CA ILE A 178 -3.29 -12.24 21.29
C ILE A 178 -3.55 -12.16 22.80
N ASN A 179 -2.48 -12.20 23.59
CA ASN A 179 -2.57 -12.08 25.05
C ASN A 179 -2.69 -10.60 25.43
N TRP A 180 -3.93 -10.11 25.42
CA TRP A 180 -4.28 -8.73 25.77
C TRP A 180 -3.80 -8.27 27.14
N SER A 181 -3.53 -9.19 28.08
CA SER A 181 -2.98 -8.88 29.40
C SER A 181 -1.53 -8.40 29.32
N GLN A 182 -0.73 -9.01 28.45
CA GLN A 182 0.66 -8.62 28.25
C GLN A 182 0.76 -7.30 27.47
N VAL A 183 -0.02 -7.17 26.39
CA VAL A 183 -0.10 -5.93 25.60
C VAL A 183 -0.45 -4.72 26.47
N TRP A 184 -1.41 -4.86 27.40
CA TRP A 184 -1.77 -3.77 28.32
C TRP A 184 -0.69 -3.43 29.36
N LYS A 185 0.13 -4.40 29.77
CA LYS A 185 1.28 -4.14 30.64
C LYS A 185 2.36 -3.35 29.90
N ASP A 186 2.65 -3.73 28.66
CA ASP A 186 3.68 -3.08 27.84
C ASP A 186 3.27 -1.63 27.51
N ILE A 187 2.00 -1.40 27.16
CA ILE A 187 1.47 -0.05 26.95
C ILE A 187 1.60 0.78 28.23
N LYS A 188 1.23 0.24 29.40
CA LYS A 188 1.36 0.99 30.67
C LYS A 188 2.80 1.29 31.07
N ALA A 189 3.76 0.48 30.62
CA ALA A 189 5.18 0.71 30.87
C ALA A 189 5.75 1.85 30.02
N VAL A 190 5.21 2.09 28.82
CA VAL A 190 5.64 3.18 27.92
C VAL A 190 5.17 4.56 28.40
N PHE A 191 4.06 4.62 29.14
CA PHE A 191 3.48 5.87 29.65
C PHE A 191 3.85 6.15 31.12
N LYS A 192 4.92 5.55 31.62
CA LYS A 192 5.47 5.75 32.97
C LYS A 192 6.89 6.26 32.89
#